data_AF-A0A355TA69-F1
#
_entry.id   AF-A0A355TA69-F1
#
_cell.length_a   1.000
_cell.length_b   1.000
_cell.length_c   1.000
_cell.angle_alpha   90.00
_cell.angle_beta   90.00
_cell.angle_gamma   90.00
#
_symmetry.space_group_name_H-M   'P 1'
#
loop_
_entity.id
_entity.type
_entity.pdbx_description
1 polymer ?
#
loop_
_entity_poly.entity_id
_entity_poly.type
_entity_poly.pdbx_seq_one_letter_code
_entity_poly.pdbx_strand_id
1 'polypeptide(L)'
;LERYAYKEGAVFLKRFMRFYKGLSSDEILEKVTARTRKGMNARTILFRAIRPKAKFKAYVAYMKNVFKKETKKEKLKELFRKYPPDRYALVDQGYITGINPLELWLVSYKLAHSKASDKKLLARSHVARLESYAWLLRSGKKKAQDTRIRILLEQDAFMRIQKRWARLGYPFERLVPSLATAIGTSADRPAALVELVGILLNDGVRRPMRRIEGLHFAKGTPYETIIKPNEKGGERVLDPAVARVIRAAMTEVAEKGTARRLRGAYVDVIGQPLVVGAKTGTGDHRYEEYGPHHHLISSRVVNRTGTIAFFIGDRFFGAVTAHVAGEKAANYKFTSALSAQMLKSLAPSLQPLITPEGMLLPIIIEGKAPDKKTKENLLVKS
;
A
#
# COMPACT_ATOMS: atom_id res chain seq x y z
N LEU A 1 17.70 -8.59 -15.67
CA LEU A 1 17.68 -7.16 -16.11
C LEU A 1 16.51 -6.86 -17.04
N GLU A 2 16.18 -7.74 -17.98
CA GLU A 2 14.99 -7.58 -18.85
C GLU A 2 13.68 -7.42 -18.07
N ARG A 3 13.47 -8.21 -17.01
CA ARG A 3 12.32 -8.06 -16.09
C ARG A 3 12.24 -6.64 -15.49
N TYR A 4 13.38 -6.01 -15.21
CA TYR A 4 13.42 -4.63 -14.71
C TYR A 4 13.01 -3.65 -15.82
N ALA A 5 13.65 -3.73 -16.99
CA ALA A 5 13.33 -2.89 -18.15
C ALA A 5 11.85 -3.00 -18.55
N TYR A 6 11.30 -4.22 -18.52
CA TYR A 6 9.90 -4.48 -18.78
C TYR A 6 8.97 -3.79 -17.76
N LYS A 7 9.23 -3.96 -16.47
CA LYS A 7 8.40 -3.39 -15.39
C LYS A 7 8.50 -1.86 -15.36
N GLU A 8 9.71 -1.31 -15.32
CA GLU A 8 9.93 0.13 -15.21
C GLU A 8 9.48 0.87 -16.48
N GLY A 9 9.79 0.32 -17.66
CA GLY A 9 9.32 0.88 -18.93
C GLY A 9 7.79 0.97 -19.02
N ALA A 10 7.05 0.04 -18.40
CA ALA A 10 5.60 0.13 -18.33
C ALA A 10 5.10 1.30 -17.45
N VAL A 11 5.82 1.62 -16.37
CA VAL A 11 5.50 2.76 -15.49
C VAL A 11 5.67 4.08 -16.26
N PHE A 12 6.81 4.24 -16.95
CA PHE A 12 7.05 5.42 -17.80
C PHE A 12 6.01 5.54 -18.92
N LEU A 13 5.71 4.44 -19.63
CA LEU A 13 4.68 4.47 -20.68
C LEU A 13 3.32 4.89 -20.14
N LYS A 14 2.87 4.35 -19.00
CA LYS A 14 1.58 4.75 -18.39
C LYS A 14 1.54 6.24 -18.07
N ARG A 15 2.65 6.85 -17.64
CA ARG A 15 2.75 8.30 -17.41
C ARG A 15 2.56 9.08 -18.72
N PHE A 16 3.23 8.68 -19.79
CA PHE A 16 3.08 9.32 -21.10
C PHE A 16 1.69 9.10 -21.71
N MET A 17 1.11 7.90 -21.56
CA MET A 17 -0.26 7.61 -22.00
C MET A 17 -1.27 8.53 -21.33
N ARG A 18 -1.11 8.78 -20.01
CA ARG A 18 -1.93 9.76 -19.30
C ARG A 18 -1.72 11.18 -19.82
N PHE A 19 -0.47 11.57 -20.10
CA PHE A 19 -0.12 12.88 -20.62
C PHE A 19 -0.73 13.18 -22.00
N TYR A 20 -0.84 12.16 -22.87
CA TYR A 20 -1.42 12.30 -24.22
C TYR A 20 -2.87 11.83 -24.35
N LYS A 21 -3.55 11.55 -23.22
CA LYS A 21 -4.94 11.06 -23.20
C LYS A 21 -5.89 12.14 -23.72
N GLY A 22 -6.82 11.77 -24.59
CA GLY A 22 -7.83 12.68 -25.15
C GLY A 22 -7.34 13.63 -26.25
N LEU A 23 -6.02 13.76 -26.46
CA LEU A 23 -5.46 14.66 -27.47
C LEU A 23 -5.59 14.10 -28.89
N SER A 24 -5.89 14.99 -29.84
CA SER A 24 -5.88 14.77 -31.28
C SER A 24 -4.46 14.57 -31.83
N SER A 25 -4.35 14.10 -33.06
CA SER A 25 -3.05 13.85 -33.71
C SER A 25 -2.19 15.10 -33.85
N ASP A 26 -2.81 16.26 -34.03
CA ASP A 26 -2.10 17.53 -34.21
C ASP A 26 -1.68 18.13 -32.87
N GLU A 27 -2.53 18.05 -31.83
CA GLU A 27 -2.15 18.45 -30.47
C GLU A 27 -1.00 17.60 -29.91
N ILE A 28 -0.98 16.29 -30.19
CA ILE A 28 0.14 15.40 -29.81
C ILE A 28 1.42 15.87 -30.51
N LEU A 29 1.34 16.11 -31.82
CA LEU A 29 2.48 16.55 -32.63
C LEU A 29 3.01 17.89 -32.11
N GLU A 30 2.14 18.82 -31.78
CA GLU A 30 2.51 20.12 -31.20
C GLU A 30 3.20 19.96 -29.85
N LYS A 31 2.62 19.20 -28.91
CA LYS A 31 3.20 19.01 -27.56
C LYS A 31 4.57 18.33 -27.60
N VAL A 32 4.72 17.25 -28.37
CA VAL A 32 6.03 16.57 -28.48
C VAL A 32 7.05 17.45 -29.20
N THR A 33 6.60 18.24 -30.17
CA THR A 33 7.42 19.24 -30.86
C THR A 33 7.87 20.31 -29.86
N ALA A 34 7.00 20.91 -29.06
CA ALA A 34 7.38 21.97 -28.12
C ALA A 34 8.56 21.55 -27.20
N ARG A 35 8.65 20.27 -26.83
CA ARG A 35 9.69 19.71 -25.95
C ARG A 35 10.93 19.19 -26.66
N THR A 36 10.90 19.06 -27.98
CA THR A 36 12.07 18.59 -28.76
C THR A 36 13.11 19.69 -28.89
N ARG A 37 14.39 19.31 -28.96
CA ARG A 37 15.50 20.25 -29.22
C ARG A 37 15.23 21.13 -30.45
N LYS A 38 15.69 22.38 -30.40
CA LYS A 38 15.35 23.43 -31.38
C LYS A 38 15.98 23.25 -32.77
N GLY A 39 17.05 22.48 -32.91
CA GLY A 39 17.79 22.34 -34.17
C GLY A 39 17.06 21.53 -35.26
N MET A 40 17.25 21.90 -36.53
CA MET A 40 16.59 21.27 -37.69
C MET A 40 16.81 19.75 -37.78
N ASN A 41 18.00 19.26 -37.41
CA ASN A 41 18.30 17.83 -37.40
C ASN A 41 17.41 17.09 -36.39
N ALA A 42 17.29 17.61 -35.16
CA ALA A 42 16.44 17.03 -34.13
C ALA A 42 14.95 17.07 -34.54
N ARG A 43 14.49 18.17 -35.15
CA ARG A 43 13.11 18.28 -35.67
C ARG A 43 12.83 17.30 -36.80
N THR A 44 13.79 17.11 -37.68
CA THR A 44 13.69 16.14 -38.76
C THR A 44 13.61 14.73 -38.21
N ILE A 45 14.54 14.34 -37.32
CA ILE A 45 14.55 13.01 -36.71
C ILE A 45 13.27 12.76 -35.91
N LEU A 46 12.77 13.73 -35.14
CA LEU A 46 11.48 13.64 -34.45
C LEU A 46 10.37 13.30 -35.43
N PHE A 47 10.19 14.11 -36.48
CA PHE A 47 9.12 13.91 -37.46
C PHE A 47 9.21 12.53 -38.12
N ARG A 48 10.41 12.11 -38.50
CA ARG A 48 10.66 10.82 -39.14
C ARG A 48 10.40 9.65 -38.19
N ALA A 49 10.66 9.80 -36.89
CA ALA A 49 10.39 8.79 -35.88
C ALA A 49 8.88 8.63 -35.58
N ILE A 50 8.14 9.74 -35.45
CA ILE A 50 6.73 9.71 -35.07
C ILE A 50 5.76 9.54 -36.25
N ARG A 51 6.21 9.86 -37.48
CA ARG A 51 5.45 9.65 -38.72
C ARG A 51 6.33 8.96 -39.78
N PRO A 52 6.74 7.69 -39.57
CA PRO A 52 7.71 7.01 -40.45
C PRO A 52 7.22 6.87 -41.90
N LYS A 53 5.91 6.74 -42.11
CA LYS A 53 5.27 6.60 -43.43
C LYS A 53 4.94 7.94 -44.11
N ALA A 54 5.22 9.09 -43.48
CA ALA A 54 4.87 10.38 -44.06
C ALA A 54 5.76 10.73 -45.26
N LYS A 55 5.12 11.21 -46.34
CA LYS A 55 5.78 11.68 -47.56
C LYS A 55 6.45 13.05 -47.37
N PHE A 56 7.37 13.40 -48.26
CA PHE A 56 8.11 14.67 -48.23
C PHE A 56 7.21 15.92 -48.12
N LYS A 57 6.03 15.93 -48.77
CA LYS A 57 5.06 17.03 -48.68
C LYS A 57 4.63 17.32 -47.24
N ALA A 58 4.35 16.29 -46.45
CA ALA A 58 3.95 16.43 -45.05
C ALA A 58 5.11 16.88 -44.16
N TYR A 59 6.34 16.42 -44.46
CA TYR A 59 7.55 16.89 -43.77
C TYR A 59 7.80 18.38 -44.01
N VAL A 60 7.64 18.87 -45.23
CA VAL A 60 7.80 20.31 -45.54
C VAL A 60 6.75 21.13 -44.79
N ALA A 61 5.49 20.70 -44.77
CA ALA A 61 4.44 21.39 -44.01
C ALA A 61 4.78 21.46 -42.52
N TYR A 62 5.25 20.36 -41.92
CA TYR A 62 5.72 20.33 -40.54
C TYR A 62 6.89 21.31 -40.30
N MET A 63 7.93 21.27 -41.15
CA MET A 63 9.10 22.13 -40.98
C MET A 63 8.78 23.61 -41.15
N LYS A 64 7.87 23.98 -42.07
CA LYS A 64 7.38 25.35 -42.22
C LYS A 64 6.61 25.82 -41.00
N ASN A 65 5.80 24.94 -40.39
CA ASN A 65 5.07 25.28 -39.17
C ASN A 65 6.01 25.49 -37.97
N VAL A 66 7.05 24.66 -37.84
CA VAL A 66 8.02 24.75 -36.73
C VAL A 66 8.98 25.93 -36.88
N PHE A 67 9.47 26.16 -38.10
CA PHE A 67 10.39 27.24 -38.42
C PHE A 67 9.63 28.31 -39.21
N LYS A 68 9.14 29.35 -38.50
CA LYS A 68 8.43 30.50 -39.08
C LYS A 68 9.22 31.29 -40.14
N LYS A 69 10.50 30.95 -40.37
CA LYS A 69 11.38 31.55 -41.40
C LYS A 69 11.44 30.62 -42.61
N GLU A 70 11.51 31.21 -43.80
CA GLU A 70 11.66 30.45 -45.04
C GLU A 70 12.90 29.56 -45.00
N THR A 71 12.66 28.24 -45.07
CA THR A 71 13.72 27.25 -45.22
C THR A 71 13.76 26.82 -46.68
N LYS A 72 14.93 26.94 -47.33
CA LYS A 72 15.13 26.52 -48.72
C LYS A 72 14.71 25.06 -48.92
N LYS A 73 13.94 24.79 -49.97
CA LYS A 73 13.35 23.47 -50.27
C LYS A 73 14.44 22.41 -50.48
N GLU A 74 15.57 22.80 -51.03
CA GLU A 74 16.75 21.98 -51.29
C GLU A 74 17.35 21.45 -49.98
N LYS A 75 17.44 22.32 -48.96
CA LYS A 75 17.93 21.94 -47.64
C LYS A 75 16.99 20.96 -46.94
N LEU A 76 15.68 21.15 -47.08
CA LEU A 76 14.69 20.20 -46.57
C LEU A 76 14.78 18.84 -47.27
N LYS A 77 15.00 18.81 -48.60
CA LYS A 77 15.22 17.55 -49.34
C LYS A 77 16.48 16.84 -48.84
N GLU A 78 17.58 17.56 -48.65
CA GLU A 78 18.83 17.02 -48.10
C GLU A 78 18.60 16.38 -46.72
N LEU A 79 17.97 17.10 -45.78
CA LEU A 79 17.68 16.59 -44.44
C LEU A 79 16.74 15.37 -44.48
N PHE A 80 15.71 15.39 -45.32
CA PHE A 80 14.76 14.28 -45.44
C PHE A 80 15.41 13.00 -45.98
N ARG A 81 16.33 13.13 -46.95
CA ARG A 81 17.12 12.01 -47.48
C ARG A 81 18.17 11.54 -46.49
N LYS A 82 18.83 12.48 -45.82
CA LYS A 82 19.85 12.20 -44.82
C LYS A 82 19.26 11.40 -43.66
N TYR A 83 18.05 11.69 -43.21
CA TYR A 83 17.46 11.05 -42.03
C TYR A 83 16.23 10.18 -42.39
N PRO A 84 16.42 8.97 -42.96
CA PRO A 84 15.33 8.01 -43.07
C PRO A 84 14.90 7.50 -41.67
N PRO A 85 13.68 6.92 -41.52
CA PRO A 85 13.08 6.64 -40.21
C PRO A 85 13.84 5.60 -39.39
N ASP A 86 14.56 4.72 -40.06
CA ASP A 86 15.31 3.58 -39.53
C ASP A 86 16.82 3.86 -39.37
N ARG A 87 17.29 5.07 -39.70
CA ARG A 87 18.71 5.45 -39.60
C ARG A 87 19.28 5.29 -38.19
N TYR A 88 18.47 5.51 -37.17
CA TYR A 88 18.88 5.49 -35.78
C TYR A 88 17.95 4.60 -34.97
N ALA A 89 18.52 3.84 -34.04
CA ALA A 89 17.77 3.09 -33.04
C ALA A 89 16.94 4.04 -32.15
N LEU A 90 15.90 3.53 -31.49
CA LEU A 90 14.95 4.32 -30.71
C LEU A 90 15.63 5.13 -29.59
N VAL A 91 16.67 4.56 -28.98
CA VAL A 91 17.46 5.23 -27.93
C VAL A 91 18.20 6.44 -28.49
N ASP A 92 18.82 6.30 -29.65
CA ASP A 92 19.59 7.36 -30.30
C ASP A 92 18.66 8.46 -30.82
N GLN A 93 17.49 8.08 -31.34
CA GLN A 93 16.42 9.04 -31.67
C GLN A 93 16.04 9.86 -30.45
N GLY A 94 15.85 9.22 -29.29
CA GLY A 94 15.55 9.91 -28.04
C GLY A 94 16.68 10.85 -27.61
N TYR A 95 17.93 10.38 -27.67
CA TYR A 95 19.10 11.20 -27.35
C TYR A 95 19.22 12.44 -28.24
N ILE A 96 19.05 12.29 -29.56
CA ILE A 96 19.21 13.40 -30.52
C ILE A 96 18.05 14.40 -30.40
N THR A 97 16.82 13.91 -30.22
CA THR A 97 15.62 14.76 -30.10
C THR A 97 15.47 15.40 -28.72
N GLY A 98 16.09 14.83 -27.69
CA GLY A 98 15.86 15.19 -26.29
C GLY A 98 14.52 14.68 -25.74
N ILE A 99 13.83 13.80 -26.46
CA ILE A 99 12.57 13.17 -26.05
C ILE A 99 12.87 11.77 -25.49
N ASN A 100 12.10 11.32 -24.51
CA ASN A 100 12.26 9.97 -23.98
C ASN A 100 12.00 8.93 -25.10
N PRO A 101 12.86 7.89 -25.27
CA PRO A 101 12.66 6.84 -26.28
C PRO A 101 11.27 6.20 -26.25
N LEU A 102 10.71 5.94 -25.06
CA LEU A 102 9.37 5.36 -24.90
C LEU A 102 8.25 6.34 -25.24
N GLU A 103 8.48 7.64 -25.05
CA GLU A 103 7.56 8.68 -25.48
C GLU A 103 7.51 8.76 -27.02
N LEU A 104 8.67 8.71 -27.70
CA LEU A 104 8.73 8.67 -29.17
C LEU A 104 7.99 7.47 -29.74
N TRP A 105 8.25 6.28 -29.19
CA TRP A 105 7.56 5.06 -29.61
C TRP A 105 6.06 5.15 -29.38
N LEU A 106 5.63 5.63 -28.20
CA LEU A 106 4.22 5.81 -27.87
C LEU A 106 3.52 6.73 -28.86
N VAL A 107 4.10 7.90 -29.12
CA VAL A 107 3.54 8.89 -30.03
C VAL A 107 3.45 8.32 -31.44
N SER A 108 4.51 7.68 -31.94
CA SER A 108 4.52 7.01 -33.24
C SER A 108 3.40 5.97 -33.37
N TYR A 109 3.25 5.13 -32.34
CA TYR A 109 2.23 4.09 -32.32
C TYR A 109 0.80 4.67 -32.27
N LYS A 110 0.57 5.71 -31.46
CA LYS A 110 -0.75 6.37 -31.32
C LYS A 110 -1.16 7.10 -32.59
N LEU A 111 -0.23 7.75 -33.28
CA LEU A 111 -0.48 8.40 -34.57
C LEU A 111 -0.79 7.39 -35.68
N ALA A 112 -0.14 6.22 -35.65
CA ALA A 112 -0.43 5.15 -36.61
C ALA A 112 -1.72 4.37 -36.29
N HIS A 113 -2.16 4.33 -35.03
CA HIS A 113 -3.30 3.55 -34.55
C HIS A 113 -4.19 4.36 -33.62
N SER A 114 -4.92 5.33 -34.17
CA SER A 114 -5.74 6.28 -33.39
C SER A 114 -6.83 5.63 -32.52
N LYS A 115 -7.27 4.41 -32.86
CA LYS A 115 -8.30 3.65 -32.13
C LYS A 115 -7.74 2.52 -31.24
N ALA A 116 -6.41 2.41 -31.09
CA ALA A 116 -5.83 1.32 -30.29
C ALA A 116 -6.11 1.51 -28.79
N SER A 117 -6.52 0.43 -28.11
CA SER A 117 -6.70 0.44 -26.66
C SER A 117 -5.37 0.48 -25.91
N ASP A 118 -5.39 1.05 -24.71
CA ASP A 118 -4.23 1.12 -23.80
C ASP A 118 -3.62 -0.27 -23.52
N LYS A 119 -4.46 -1.30 -23.39
CA LYS A 119 -4.03 -2.69 -23.20
C LYS A 119 -3.24 -3.20 -24.41
N LYS A 120 -3.73 -2.96 -25.62
CA LYS A 120 -3.06 -3.37 -26.87
C LYS A 120 -1.73 -2.62 -27.04
N LEU A 121 -1.70 -1.35 -26.69
CA LEU A 121 -0.50 -0.51 -26.74
C LEU A 121 0.58 -1.05 -25.79
N LEU A 122 0.24 -1.31 -24.53
CA LEU A 122 1.17 -1.86 -23.55
C LEU A 122 1.70 -3.25 -23.95
N ALA A 123 0.87 -4.09 -24.58
CA ALA A 123 1.31 -5.38 -25.10
C ALA A 123 2.32 -5.20 -26.26
N ARG A 124 2.05 -4.27 -27.19
CA ARG A 124 2.90 -4.01 -28.36
C ARG A 124 4.22 -3.31 -28.02
N SER A 125 4.33 -2.69 -26.84
CA SER A 125 5.52 -1.94 -26.43
C SER A 125 6.69 -2.79 -25.92
N HIS A 126 6.57 -4.13 -25.95
CA HIS A 126 7.58 -5.03 -25.37
C HIS A 126 9.00 -4.74 -25.89
N VAL A 127 9.18 -4.74 -27.21
CA VAL A 127 10.50 -4.52 -27.85
C VAL A 127 11.03 -3.13 -27.53
N ALA A 128 10.20 -2.09 -27.66
CA ALA A 128 10.59 -0.72 -27.38
C ALA A 128 11.01 -0.51 -25.91
N ARG A 129 10.36 -1.20 -24.97
CA ARG A 129 10.76 -1.20 -23.55
C ARG A 129 12.09 -1.89 -23.30
N LEU A 130 12.43 -2.94 -24.02
CA LEU A 130 13.76 -3.54 -23.89
C LEU A 130 14.83 -2.64 -24.54
N GLU A 131 14.54 -2.14 -25.73
CA GLU A 131 15.43 -1.26 -26.49
C GLU A 131 15.75 0.03 -25.73
N SER A 132 14.76 0.67 -25.08
CA SER A 132 14.99 1.89 -24.30
C SER A 132 15.96 1.71 -23.13
N TYR A 133 16.16 0.46 -22.69
CA TYR A 133 17.10 0.06 -21.64
C TYR A 133 18.30 -0.72 -22.19
N ALA A 134 18.52 -0.79 -23.51
CA ALA A 134 19.65 -1.49 -24.10
C ALA A 134 21.00 -0.97 -23.58
N TRP A 135 21.08 0.33 -23.25
CA TRP A 135 22.27 0.92 -22.62
C TRP A 135 22.63 0.25 -21.29
N LEU A 136 21.65 -0.25 -20.54
CA LEU A 136 21.85 -0.93 -19.25
C LEU A 136 22.51 -2.30 -19.44
N LEU A 137 22.35 -2.94 -20.60
CA LEU A 137 22.92 -4.27 -20.89
C LEU A 137 24.36 -4.20 -21.41
N ARG A 138 24.88 -3.01 -21.75
CA ARG A 138 26.26 -2.86 -22.26
C ARG A 138 27.31 -3.20 -21.20
N SER A 139 28.34 -3.95 -21.59
CA SER A 139 29.53 -4.27 -20.78
C SER A 139 30.23 -2.96 -20.37
N GLY A 140 30.21 -2.63 -19.08
CA GLY A 140 30.73 -1.36 -18.56
C GLY A 140 29.72 -0.56 -17.73
N LYS A 141 28.45 -0.96 -17.71
CA LYS A 141 27.42 -0.37 -16.82
C LYS A 141 27.18 -1.20 -15.54
N LYS A 142 28.20 -1.90 -15.03
CA LYS A 142 28.11 -2.83 -13.89
C LYS A 142 27.44 -2.23 -12.66
N LYS A 143 27.90 -1.05 -12.20
CA LYS A 143 27.28 -0.35 -11.06
C LYS A 143 25.79 -0.09 -11.28
N ALA A 144 25.41 0.36 -12.48
CA ALA A 144 24.01 0.59 -12.80
C ALA A 144 23.20 -0.72 -12.80
N GLN A 145 23.73 -1.79 -13.40
CA GLN A 145 23.11 -3.12 -13.43
C GLN A 145 22.91 -3.66 -12.01
N ASP A 146 23.95 -3.65 -11.18
CA ASP A 146 23.93 -4.13 -9.81
C ASP A 146 22.86 -3.42 -8.97
N THR A 147 22.74 -2.10 -9.09
CA THR A 147 21.67 -1.35 -8.41
C THR A 147 20.28 -1.85 -8.82
N ARG A 148 20.03 -2.09 -10.12
CA ARG A 148 18.71 -2.57 -10.59
C ARG A 148 18.44 -4.00 -10.17
N ILE A 149 19.46 -4.85 -10.14
CA ILE A 149 19.37 -6.21 -9.62
C ILE A 149 18.99 -6.18 -8.14
N ARG A 150 19.65 -5.35 -7.32
CA ARG A 150 19.31 -5.18 -5.89
C ARG A 150 17.87 -4.70 -5.70
N ILE A 151 17.41 -3.73 -6.48
CA ILE A 151 16.00 -3.27 -6.43
C ILE A 151 15.03 -4.42 -6.73
N LEU A 152 15.33 -5.27 -7.73
CA LEU A 152 14.48 -6.43 -8.02
C LEU A 152 14.50 -7.46 -6.89
N LEU A 153 15.68 -7.74 -6.32
CA LEU A 153 15.82 -8.66 -5.19
C LEU A 153 15.03 -8.16 -3.98
N GLU A 154 15.09 -6.86 -3.68
CA GLU A 154 14.33 -6.23 -2.61
C GLU A 154 12.83 -6.33 -2.87
N GLN A 155 12.36 -6.03 -4.09
CA GLN A 155 10.95 -6.21 -4.47
C GLN A 155 10.48 -7.65 -4.26
N ASP A 156 11.27 -8.64 -4.68
CA ASP A 156 10.93 -10.05 -4.52
C ASP A 156 10.96 -10.49 -3.04
N ALA A 157 11.85 -9.94 -2.22
CA ALA A 157 11.87 -10.17 -0.78
C ALA A 157 10.61 -9.61 -0.09
N PHE A 158 10.22 -8.38 -0.42
CA PHE A 158 9.00 -7.77 0.11
C PHE A 158 7.72 -8.48 -0.35
N MET A 159 7.71 -9.09 -1.54
CA MET A 159 6.62 -9.98 -1.95
C MET A 159 6.49 -11.20 -1.02
N ARG A 160 7.60 -11.77 -0.54
CA ARG A 160 7.56 -12.89 0.42
C ARG A 160 7.05 -12.42 1.79
N ILE A 161 7.46 -11.23 2.24
CA ILE A 161 6.97 -10.62 3.49
C ILE A 161 5.47 -10.34 3.37
N GLN A 162 5.01 -9.76 2.26
CA GLN A 162 3.60 -9.47 2.01
C GLN A 162 2.76 -10.74 2.12
N LYS A 163 3.19 -11.87 1.52
CA LYS A 163 2.46 -13.15 1.63
C LYS A 163 2.32 -13.61 3.07
N ARG A 164 3.35 -13.42 3.91
CA ARG A 164 3.27 -13.73 5.34
C ARG A 164 2.30 -12.81 6.07
N TRP A 165 2.33 -11.51 5.79
CA TRP A 165 1.41 -10.54 6.38
C TRP A 165 -0.05 -10.79 5.98
N ALA A 166 -0.29 -11.22 4.73
CA ALA A 166 -1.62 -11.56 4.26
C ALA A 166 -2.27 -12.70 5.08
N ARG A 167 -1.47 -13.69 5.51
CA ARG A 167 -1.95 -14.77 6.40
C ARG A 167 -2.40 -14.26 7.78
N LEU A 168 -1.88 -13.10 8.20
CA LEU A 168 -2.24 -12.44 9.46
C LEU A 168 -3.42 -11.46 9.30
N GLY A 169 -4.14 -11.48 8.17
CA GLY A 169 -5.29 -10.61 7.92
C GLY A 169 -4.95 -9.27 7.25
N TYR A 170 -3.68 -9.03 6.92
CA TYR A 170 -3.27 -7.76 6.33
C TYR A 170 -3.67 -7.67 4.84
N PRO A 171 -4.43 -6.65 4.41
CA PRO A 171 -5.21 -6.72 3.18
C PRO A 171 -4.52 -6.22 1.91
N PHE A 172 -3.23 -5.86 1.97
CA PHE A 172 -2.55 -5.24 0.83
C PHE A 172 -2.00 -6.26 -0.15
N GLU A 173 -2.28 -6.08 -1.43
CA GLU A 173 -1.70 -6.90 -2.51
C GLU A 173 -0.18 -6.74 -2.61
N ARG A 174 0.35 -5.57 -2.20
CA ARG A 174 1.78 -5.24 -2.26
C ARG A 174 2.18 -4.35 -1.09
N LEU A 175 3.38 -4.59 -0.56
CA LEU A 175 4.06 -3.69 0.38
C LEU A 175 4.97 -2.73 -0.37
N VAL A 176 5.25 -1.57 0.22
CA VAL A 176 6.29 -0.67 -0.29
C VAL A 176 7.66 -1.33 -0.01
N PRO A 177 8.47 -1.65 -1.03
CA PRO A 177 9.74 -2.33 -0.85
C PRO A 177 10.80 -1.35 -0.38
N SER A 178 10.68 -0.91 0.87
CA SER A 178 11.60 0.03 1.52
C SER A 178 11.54 -0.12 3.04
N LEU A 179 12.58 0.37 3.72
CA LEU A 179 12.62 0.46 5.19
C LEU A 179 11.45 1.26 5.77
N ALA A 180 10.85 2.16 5.00
CA ALA A 180 9.69 2.93 5.45
C ALA A 180 8.50 2.01 5.81
N THR A 181 8.40 0.82 5.23
CA THR A 181 7.35 -0.15 5.59
C THR A 181 7.45 -0.59 7.05
N ALA A 182 8.67 -0.66 7.62
CA ALA A 182 8.86 -1.03 9.03
C ALA A 182 8.28 0.01 10.01
N ILE A 183 8.07 1.25 9.56
CA ILE A 183 7.49 2.34 10.36
C ILE A 183 6.04 2.68 9.97
N GLY A 184 5.35 1.80 9.23
CA GLY A 184 3.91 1.92 9.00
C GLY A 184 3.48 2.68 7.73
N THR A 185 4.37 2.90 6.76
CA THR A 185 3.98 3.55 5.49
C THR A 185 3.07 2.70 4.61
N SER A 186 2.90 1.41 4.92
CA SER A 186 2.00 0.50 4.19
C SER A 186 0.52 0.60 4.62
N ALA A 187 0.13 1.69 5.29
CA ALA A 187 -1.22 2.09 5.68
C ALA A 187 -1.90 1.31 6.83
N ASP A 188 -2.62 2.05 7.67
CA ASP A 188 -3.35 1.51 8.82
C ASP A 188 -4.76 1.06 8.41
N ARG A 189 -5.06 -0.23 8.61
CA ARG A 189 -6.42 -0.79 8.51
C ARG A 189 -6.83 -1.24 9.91
N PRO A 190 -7.67 -0.48 10.64
CA PRO A 190 -8.03 -0.83 12.02
C PRO A 190 -8.55 -2.25 12.15
N ALA A 191 -9.40 -2.72 11.23
CA ALA A 191 -9.91 -4.09 11.24
C ALA A 191 -8.81 -5.17 11.14
N ALA A 192 -7.74 -4.93 10.36
CA ALA A 192 -6.63 -5.87 10.26
C ALA A 192 -5.76 -5.87 11.53
N LEU A 193 -5.65 -4.73 12.21
CA LEU A 193 -5.00 -4.66 13.53
C LEU A 193 -5.79 -5.43 14.59
N VAL A 194 -7.13 -5.30 14.59
CA VAL A 194 -8.02 -6.07 15.47
C VAL A 194 -7.84 -7.56 15.22
N GLU A 195 -7.83 -7.98 13.95
CA GLU A 195 -7.62 -9.38 13.58
C GLU A 195 -6.28 -9.93 14.09
N LEU A 196 -5.20 -9.15 13.92
CA LEU A 196 -3.88 -9.51 14.41
C LEU A 196 -3.88 -9.69 15.93
N VAL A 197 -4.48 -8.77 16.68
CA VAL A 197 -4.56 -8.92 18.15
C VAL A 197 -5.37 -10.17 18.52
N GLY A 198 -6.47 -10.45 17.82
CA GLY A 198 -7.23 -11.69 18.01
C GLY A 198 -6.40 -12.95 17.74
N ILE A 199 -5.58 -12.96 16.69
CA ILE A 199 -4.62 -14.05 16.41
C ILE A 199 -3.63 -14.21 17.57
N LEU A 200 -3.11 -13.10 18.09
CA LEU A 200 -2.15 -13.11 19.20
C LEU A 200 -2.78 -13.67 20.47
N LEU A 201 -4.02 -13.29 20.83
CA LEU A 201 -4.74 -13.84 21.98
C LEU A 201 -5.04 -15.34 21.82
N ASN A 202 -5.30 -15.80 20.60
CA ASN A 202 -5.56 -17.20 20.30
C ASN A 202 -4.27 -18.02 20.05
N ASP A 203 -3.15 -17.66 20.67
CA ASP A 203 -1.85 -18.34 20.53
C ASP A 203 -1.45 -18.63 19.08
N GLY A 204 -1.67 -17.65 18.20
CA GLY A 204 -1.32 -17.71 16.78
C GLY A 204 -2.36 -18.40 15.89
N VAL A 205 -3.55 -18.70 16.41
CA VAL A 205 -4.67 -19.26 15.64
C VAL A 205 -5.59 -18.15 15.15
N ARG A 206 -5.74 -18.05 13.83
CA ARG A 206 -6.67 -17.15 13.16
C ARG A 206 -8.06 -17.76 13.14
N ARG A 207 -9.03 -17.06 13.73
CA ARG A 207 -10.46 -17.42 13.68
C ARG A 207 -11.23 -16.44 12.79
N PRO A 208 -12.33 -16.86 12.15
CA PRO A 208 -13.17 -15.95 11.38
C PRO A 208 -13.75 -14.83 12.28
N MET A 209 -13.52 -13.56 11.93
CA MET A 209 -14.19 -12.43 12.59
C MET A 209 -15.64 -12.35 12.10
N ARG A 210 -16.60 -12.67 12.98
CA ARG A 210 -18.04 -12.66 12.68
C ARG A 210 -18.71 -11.58 13.53
N ARG A 211 -19.64 -10.85 12.94
CA ARG A 211 -20.55 -9.92 13.65
C ARG A 211 -21.93 -10.50 13.89
N ILE A 212 -22.31 -11.49 13.08
CA ILE A 212 -23.62 -12.14 13.11
C ILE A 212 -23.37 -13.63 13.33
N GLU A 213 -23.93 -14.17 14.40
CA GLU A 213 -23.79 -15.59 14.80
C GLU A 213 -24.89 -16.47 14.21
N GLY A 214 -25.99 -15.86 13.78
CA GLY A 214 -27.07 -16.54 13.09
C GLY A 214 -28.21 -15.59 12.76
N LEU A 215 -29.09 -16.05 11.90
CA LEU A 215 -30.33 -15.38 11.55
C LEU A 215 -31.47 -16.36 11.84
N HIS A 216 -32.48 -15.90 12.58
CA HIS A 216 -33.66 -16.69 12.93
C HIS A 216 -34.89 -16.06 12.29
N PHE A 217 -35.43 -16.72 11.28
CA PHE A 217 -36.59 -16.26 10.52
C PHE A 217 -37.85 -16.99 10.95
N ALA A 218 -38.98 -16.26 10.92
CA ALA A 218 -40.33 -16.80 11.05
C ALA A 218 -40.53 -17.72 12.27
N LYS A 219 -39.94 -17.35 13.41
CA LYS A 219 -40.01 -18.07 14.68
C LYS A 219 -41.47 -18.39 15.03
N GLY A 220 -41.77 -19.65 15.33
CA GLY A 220 -43.11 -20.13 15.69
C GLY A 220 -44.05 -20.36 14.50
N THR A 221 -43.54 -20.40 13.27
CA THR A 221 -44.33 -20.72 12.08
C THR A 221 -43.81 -21.99 11.40
N PRO A 222 -44.61 -22.66 10.54
CA PRO A 222 -44.12 -23.78 9.72
C PRO A 222 -42.92 -23.43 8.81
N TYR A 223 -42.63 -22.15 8.59
CA TYR A 223 -41.51 -21.65 7.79
C TYR A 223 -40.30 -21.24 8.64
N GLU A 224 -40.29 -21.59 9.93
CA GLU A 224 -39.19 -21.26 10.85
C GLU A 224 -37.84 -21.74 10.30
N THR A 225 -36.91 -20.82 10.12
CA THR A 225 -35.61 -21.10 9.51
C THR A 225 -34.49 -20.48 10.34
N ILE A 226 -33.53 -21.32 10.74
CA ILE A 226 -32.33 -20.89 11.47
C ILE A 226 -31.13 -21.03 10.55
N ILE A 227 -30.54 -19.91 10.16
CA ILE A 227 -29.30 -19.86 9.37
C ILE A 227 -28.14 -19.57 10.31
N LYS A 228 -27.24 -20.53 10.51
CA LYS A 228 -26.01 -20.35 11.28
C LYS A 228 -24.79 -20.53 10.38
N PRO A 229 -23.73 -19.71 10.55
CA PRO A 229 -22.52 -19.87 9.77
C PRO A 229 -21.75 -21.11 10.21
N ASN A 230 -21.41 -21.98 9.26
CA ASN A 230 -20.68 -23.23 9.50
C ASN A 230 -19.41 -22.98 10.33
N GLU A 231 -19.20 -23.74 11.39
CA GLU A 231 -18.04 -23.64 12.29
C GLU A 231 -16.77 -24.11 11.58
N LYS A 232 -16.18 -23.24 10.77
CA LYS A 232 -14.80 -23.45 10.32
C LYS A 232 -13.89 -23.28 11.52
N GLY A 233 -13.16 -24.34 11.86
CA GLY A 233 -12.08 -24.28 12.85
C GLY A 233 -11.05 -23.19 12.51
N GLY A 234 -10.28 -22.76 13.51
CA GLY A 234 -9.23 -21.78 13.31
C GLY A 234 -8.03 -22.32 12.54
N GLU A 235 -7.29 -21.45 11.84
CA GLU A 235 -6.05 -21.80 11.13
C GLU A 235 -4.84 -21.33 11.96
N ARG A 236 -3.87 -22.21 12.22
CA ARG A 236 -2.59 -21.79 12.82
C ARG A 236 -1.76 -20.99 11.81
N VAL A 237 -1.63 -19.69 12.05
CA VAL A 237 -0.90 -18.76 11.17
C VAL A 237 0.39 -18.23 11.80
N LEU A 238 0.53 -18.38 13.12
CA LEU A 238 1.71 -18.00 13.89
C LEU A 238 2.05 -19.08 14.91
N ASP A 239 3.34 -19.21 15.22
CA ASP A 239 3.81 -20.08 16.29
C ASP A 239 3.32 -19.57 17.67
N PRO A 240 2.83 -20.45 18.57
CA PRO A 240 2.38 -20.04 19.90
C PRO A 240 3.42 -19.27 20.70
N ALA A 241 4.70 -19.66 20.63
CA ALA A 241 5.77 -18.99 21.35
C ALA A 241 5.96 -17.55 20.86
N VAL A 242 5.89 -17.35 19.53
CA VAL A 242 5.97 -16.01 18.93
C VAL A 242 4.76 -15.16 19.35
N ALA A 243 3.56 -15.72 19.35
CA ALA A 243 2.36 -15.02 19.81
C ALA A 243 2.50 -14.54 21.26
N ARG A 244 2.97 -15.42 22.16
CA ARG A 244 3.20 -15.10 23.57
C ARG A 244 4.24 -14.00 23.77
N VAL A 245 5.36 -14.05 23.06
CA VAL A 245 6.41 -13.02 23.12
C VAL A 245 5.84 -11.65 22.69
N ILE A 246 5.04 -11.61 21.61
CA ILE A 246 4.43 -10.36 21.15
C ILE A 246 3.41 -9.84 22.17
N ARG A 247 2.58 -10.71 22.77
CA ARG A 247 1.64 -10.30 23.83
C ARG A 247 2.37 -9.68 25.02
N ALA A 248 3.46 -10.30 25.49
CA ALA A 248 4.27 -9.78 26.57
C ALA A 248 4.85 -8.39 26.24
N ALA A 249 5.41 -8.23 25.03
CA ALA A 249 5.91 -6.94 24.57
C ALA A 249 4.80 -5.87 24.47
N MET A 250 3.59 -6.24 24.06
CA MET A 250 2.43 -5.34 24.07
C MET A 250 2.02 -4.94 25.50
N THR A 251 2.09 -5.87 26.47
CA THR A 251 1.85 -5.56 27.88
C THR A 251 2.88 -4.58 28.42
N GLU A 252 4.17 -4.73 28.11
CA GLU A 252 5.21 -3.77 28.50
C GLU A 252 4.93 -2.35 27.98
N VAL A 253 4.42 -2.23 26.74
CA VAL A 253 4.04 -0.94 26.15
C VAL A 253 2.88 -0.29 26.92
N ALA A 254 1.94 -1.07 27.43
CA ALA A 254 0.80 -0.60 28.23
C ALA A 254 1.18 -0.30 29.69
N GLU A 255 2.18 -1.00 30.25
CA GLU A 255 2.63 -0.79 31.63
C GLU A 255 3.62 0.37 31.75
N LYS A 256 4.62 0.42 30.86
CA LYS A 256 5.79 1.31 30.98
C LYS A 256 6.02 2.18 29.74
N GLY A 257 5.36 1.87 28.63
CA GLY A 257 5.63 2.51 27.34
C GLY A 257 4.64 3.61 26.95
N THR A 258 4.47 3.73 25.64
CA THR A 258 3.65 4.78 25.00
C THR A 258 2.15 4.66 25.28
N ALA A 259 1.68 3.51 25.78
CA ALA A 259 0.29 3.29 26.18
C ALA A 259 0.08 3.29 27.70
N ARG A 260 1.05 3.78 28.50
CA ARG A 260 0.99 3.81 29.98
C ARG A 260 -0.27 4.38 30.62
N ARG A 261 -1.07 5.15 29.88
CA ARG A 261 -2.36 5.69 30.35
C ARG A 261 -3.36 4.58 30.68
N LEU A 262 -3.24 3.42 30.05
CA LEU A 262 -4.12 2.27 30.25
C LEU A 262 -3.78 1.44 31.49
N ARG A 263 -2.63 1.69 32.14
CA ARG A 263 -2.21 0.97 33.33
C ARG A 263 -3.27 1.12 34.44
N GLY A 264 -3.78 -0.02 34.92
CA GLY A 264 -4.83 -0.07 35.94
C GLY A 264 -6.17 0.54 35.52
N ALA A 265 -6.42 0.75 34.22
CA ALA A 265 -7.66 1.34 33.74
C ALA A 265 -8.86 0.37 33.77
N TYR A 266 -8.58 -0.94 33.78
CA TYR A 266 -9.59 -1.99 33.77
C TYR A 266 -9.30 -2.97 34.91
N VAL A 267 -10.36 -3.40 35.57
CA VAL A 267 -10.30 -4.34 36.70
C VAL A 267 -11.19 -5.54 36.45
N ASP A 268 -10.99 -6.63 37.18
CA ASP A 268 -11.86 -7.80 37.17
C ASP A 268 -13.05 -7.62 38.13
N VAL A 269 -13.86 -8.68 38.29
CA VAL A 269 -15.06 -8.69 39.15
C VAL A 269 -14.75 -8.45 40.63
N ILE A 270 -13.51 -8.69 41.08
CA ILE A 270 -13.07 -8.47 42.47
C ILE A 270 -12.23 -7.19 42.61
N GLY A 271 -12.15 -6.36 41.56
CA GLY A 271 -11.43 -5.09 41.56
C GLY A 271 -9.91 -5.20 41.32
N GLN A 272 -9.39 -6.37 40.96
CA GLN A 272 -7.97 -6.54 40.63
C GLN A 272 -7.67 -6.05 39.21
N PRO A 273 -6.53 -5.36 38.97
CA PRO A 273 -6.17 -4.89 37.64
C PRO A 273 -6.07 -6.03 36.60
N LEU A 274 -6.78 -5.89 35.49
CA LEU A 274 -6.65 -6.82 34.36
C LEU A 274 -5.36 -6.53 33.58
N VAL A 275 -4.77 -7.59 33.03
CA VAL A 275 -3.63 -7.46 32.12
C VAL A 275 -4.09 -6.73 30.85
N VAL A 276 -3.46 -5.60 30.56
CA VAL A 276 -3.69 -4.84 29.33
C VAL A 276 -2.43 -4.92 28.48
N GLY A 277 -2.59 -5.18 27.19
CA GLY A 277 -1.50 -5.04 26.22
C GLY A 277 -1.91 -4.12 25.09
N ALA A 278 -0.98 -3.30 24.61
CA ALA A 278 -1.26 -2.36 23.55
C ALA A 278 -0.06 -2.10 22.64
N LYS A 279 -0.34 -1.69 21.41
CA LYS A 279 0.64 -1.07 20.51
C LYS A 279 0.09 0.23 19.97
N THR A 280 0.90 1.28 20.08
CA THR A 280 0.56 2.61 19.56
C THR A 280 1.19 2.87 18.19
N GLY A 281 0.53 3.67 17.37
CA GLY A 281 1.04 4.21 16.10
C GLY A 281 0.61 5.67 15.91
N THR A 282 1.52 6.53 15.47
CA THR A 282 1.22 7.92 15.11
C THR A 282 1.71 8.16 13.69
N GLY A 283 0.83 8.66 12.82
CA GLY A 283 1.15 8.96 11.43
C GLY A 283 0.95 10.44 11.13
N ASP A 284 1.94 11.05 10.47
CA ASP A 284 1.83 12.37 9.85
C ASP A 284 2.11 12.21 8.34
N HIS A 285 1.06 11.91 7.57
CA HIS A 285 1.22 11.62 6.16
C HIS A 285 1.33 12.93 5.38
N ARG A 286 2.45 13.09 4.68
CA ARG A 286 2.73 14.23 3.82
C ARG A 286 3.05 13.76 2.41
N TYR A 287 2.66 14.57 1.44
CA TYR A 287 3.06 14.41 0.05
C TYR A 287 4.13 15.45 -0.24
N GLU A 288 5.32 14.97 -0.54
CA GLU A 288 6.50 15.78 -0.76
C GLU A 288 6.94 15.66 -2.22
N GLU A 289 7.22 16.80 -2.85
CA GLU A 289 7.79 16.86 -4.19
C GLU A 289 9.25 17.27 -4.11
N TYR A 290 10.12 16.51 -4.77
CA TYR A 290 11.56 16.73 -4.77
C TYR A 290 12.03 17.13 -6.16
N GLY A 291 12.92 18.13 -6.21
CA GLY A 291 13.56 18.61 -7.43
C GLY A 291 14.91 17.94 -7.72
N PRO A 292 15.62 18.42 -8.75
CA PRO A 292 17.01 18.00 -9.02
C PRO A 292 17.89 18.09 -7.76
N HIS A 293 18.76 17.11 -7.56
CA HIS A 293 19.62 17.00 -6.37
C HIS A 293 18.87 16.78 -5.04
N HIS A 294 17.64 16.25 -5.08
CA HIS A 294 16.85 15.90 -3.89
C HIS A 294 16.50 17.10 -2.97
N HIS A 295 16.46 18.32 -3.50
CA HIS A 295 15.90 19.43 -2.72
C HIS A 295 14.37 19.32 -2.66
N LEU A 296 13.80 19.57 -1.49
CA LEU A 296 12.35 19.60 -1.29
C LEU A 296 11.77 20.85 -1.98
N ILE A 297 10.87 20.65 -2.95
CA ILE A 297 10.15 21.72 -3.66
C ILE A 297 8.87 22.09 -2.89
N SER A 298 8.12 21.07 -2.46
CA SER A 298 6.85 21.28 -1.78
C SER A 298 6.57 20.14 -0.81
N SER A 299 5.84 20.43 0.26
CA SER A 299 5.35 19.45 1.23
C SER A 299 3.92 19.83 1.59
N ARG A 300 2.94 18.97 1.27
CA ARG A 300 1.53 19.14 1.66
C ARG A 300 1.10 18.07 2.65
N VAL A 301 0.37 18.45 3.69
CA VAL A 301 -0.20 17.49 4.64
C VAL A 301 -1.38 16.76 3.99
N VAL A 302 -1.42 15.44 4.16
CA VAL A 302 -2.46 14.57 3.60
C VAL A 302 -3.41 14.12 4.69
N ASN A 303 -2.90 13.63 5.82
CA ASN A 303 -3.69 13.26 6.98
C ASN A 303 -2.82 13.13 8.24
N ARG A 304 -3.48 13.08 9.40
CA ARG A 304 -2.88 12.75 10.67
C ARG A 304 -3.65 11.63 11.36
N THR A 305 -2.94 10.64 11.89
CA THR A 305 -3.53 9.50 12.61
C THR A 305 -2.88 9.29 13.98
N GLY A 306 -3.71 8.84 14.92
CA GLY A 306 -3.28 8.30 16.20
C GLY A 306 -4.03 7.00 16.42
N THR A 307 -3.34 5.87 16.43
CA THR A 307 -3.96 4.55 16.53
C THR A 307 -3.40 3.82 17.75
N ILE A 308 -4.27 3.06 18.42
CA ILE A 308 -3.89 2.05 19.40
C ILE A 308 -4.61 0.75 19.04
N ALA A 309 -3.86 -0.35 18.98
CA ALA A 309 -4.40 -1.71 18.95
C ALA A 309 -4.15 -2.34 20.32
N PHE A 310 -5.14 -3.01 20.90
CA PHE A 310 -5.10 -3.40 22.30
C PHE A 310 -5.83 -4.71 22.58
N PHE A 311 -5.47 -5.33 23.70
CA PHE A 311 -6.27 -6.35 24.40
C PHE A 311 -6.39 -6.00 25.89
N ILE A 312 -7.47 -6.49 26.52
CA ILE A 312 -7.78 -6.40 27.95
C ILE A 312 -8.15 -7.82 28.39
N GLY A 313 -7.37 -8.37 29.32
CA GLY A 313 -7.47 -9.77 29.71
C GLY A 313 -7.24 -10.71 28.52
N ASP A 314 -8.04 -11.77 28.47
CA ASP A 314 -7.98 -12.84 27.47
C ASP A 314 -9.07 -12.73 26.39
N ARG A 315 -10.10 -11.90 26.62
CA ARG A 315 -11.33 -11.88 25.80
C ARG A 315 -11.59 -10.59 25.06
N PHE A 316 -11.15 -9.44 25.58
CA PHE A 316 -11.47 -8.14 24.99
C PHE A 316 -10.30 -7.63 24.18
N PHE A 317 -10.54 -7.25 22.93
CA PHE A 317 -9.51 -6.70 22.06
C PHE A 317 -10.12 -5.81 20.99
N GLY A 318 -9.32 -4.89 20.48
CA GLY A 318 -9.80 -3.90 19.55
C GLY A 318 -8.73 -2.95 19.04
N ALA A 319 -9.20 -1.92 18.33
CA ALA A 319 -8.38 -0.80 17.92
C ALA A 319 -9.18 0.49 18.02
N VAL A 320 -8.53 1.57 18.45
CA VAL A 320 -9.09 2.94 18.45
C VAL A 320 -8.20 3.83 17.61
N THR A 321 -8.78 4.51 16.63
CA THR A 321 -8.07 5.41 15.71
C THR A 321 -8.71 6.79 15.72
N ALA A 322 -7.92 7.81 16.08
CA ALA A 322 -8.22 9.21 15.80
C ALA A 322 -7.64 9.57 14.43
N HIS A 323 -8.44 10.18 13.56
CA HIS A 323 -8.04 10.49 12.19
C HIS A 323 -8.57 11.86 11.76
N VAL A 324 -7.68 12.68 11.18
CA VAL A 324 -8.03 13.94 10.52
C VAL A 324 -7.53 13.88 9.08
N ALA A 325 -8.44 14.05 8.13
CA ALA A 325 -8.15 14.00 6.71
C ALA A 325 -7.88 15.40 6.12
N GLY A 326 -7.08 15.42 5.04
CA GLY A 326 -6.84 16.60 4.23
C GLY A 326 -5.89 17.61 4.85
N GLU A 327 -5.75 18.76 4.19
CA GLU A 327 -4.80 19.80 4.57
C GLU A 327 -5.06 20.38 5.96
N LYS A 328 -6.33 20.37 6.41
CA LYS A 328 -6.72 20.78 7.77
C LYS A 328 -6.01 19.98 8.87
N ALA A 329 -5.51 18.78 8.58
CA ALA A 329 -4.72 17.99 9.51
C ALA A 329 -3.45 18.72 9.99
N ALA A 330 -2.95 19.70 9.22
CA ALA A 330 -1.84 20.57 9.63
C ALA A 330 -2.11 21.34 10.93
N ASN A 331 -3.38 21.60 11.26
CA ASN A 331 -3.78 22.32 12.47
C ASN A 331 -3.85 21.43 13.72
N TYR A 332 -3.61 20.13 13.59
CA TYR A 332 -3.74 19.16 14.69
C TYR A 332 -2.39 18.60 15.10
N LYS A 333 -2.13 18.54 16.41
CA LYS A 333 -0.85 18.04 16.99
C LYS A 333 -1.00 16.78 17.84
N PHE A 334 -2.13 16.07 17.78
CA PHE A 334 -2.36 14.89 18.62
C PHE A 334 -1.46 13.69 18.24
N THR A 335 -1.28 12.76 19.16
CA THR A 335 -0.58 11.48 18.95
C THR A 335 -1.53 10.32 19.28
N SER A 336 -1.04 9.09 19.18
CA SER A 336 -1.72 7.90 19.72
C SER A 336 -2.09 8.00 21.21
N ALA A 337 -1.51 8.94 21.95
CA ALA A 337 -1.87 9.18 23.33
C ALA A 337 -3.34 9.65 23.47
N LEU A 338 -3.88 10.36 22.47
CA LEU A 338 -5.30 10.72 22.42
C LEU A 338 -6.19 9.47 22.39
N SER A 339 -5.87 8.52 21.52
CA SER A 339 -6.61 7.26 21.39
C SER A 339 -6.49 6.38 22.63
N ALA A 340 -5.31 6.35 23.27
CA ALA A 340 -5.13 5.68 24.57
C ALA A 340 -5.97 6.34 25.68
N GLN A 341 -6.03 7.68 25.70
CA GLN A 341 -6.86 8.41 26.66
C GLN A 341 -8.35 8.16 26.42
N MET A 342 -8.79 8.15 25.16
CA MET A 342 -10.18 7.85 24.81
C MET A 342 -10.57 6.45 25.26
N LEU A 343 -9.71 5.45 25.02
CA LEU A 343 -9.94 4.09 25.48
C LEU A 343 -10.06 4.02 27.02
N LYS A 344 -9.16 4.70 27.76
CA LYS A 344 -9.26 4.82 29.22
C LYS A 344 -10.59 5.45 29.65
N SER A 345 -11.01 6.54 29.03
CA SER A 345 -12.26 7.23 29.37
C SER A 345 -13.51 6.39 29.11
N LEU A 346 -13.42 5.41 28.21
CA LEU A 346 -14.49 4.43 27.95
C LEU A 346 -14.51 3.29 28.98
N ALA A 347 -13.57 3.22 29.92
CA ALA A 347 -13.51 2.12 30.90
C ALA A 347 -14.84 1.89 31.64
N PRO A 348 -15.54 2.91 32.18
CA PRO A 348 -16.82 2.68 32.85
C PRO A 348 -17.89 2.07 31.95
N SER A 349 -17.91 2.43 30.65
CA SER A 349 -18.87 1.90 29.68
C SER A 349 -18.52 0.50 29.20
N LEU A 350 -17.23 0.14 29.22
CA LEU A 350 -16.75 -1.18 28.81
C LEU A 350 -16.72 -2.19 29.97
N GLN A 351 -16.61 -1.72 31.21
CA GLN A 351 -16.50 -2.56 32.40
C GLN A 351 -17.62 -3.61 32.51
N PRO A 352 -18.92 -3.28 32.30
CA PRO A 352 -20.00 -4.28 32.36
C PRO A 352 -19.89 -5.37 31.29
N LEU A 353 -19.24 -5.08 30.16
CA LEU A 353 -18.98 -6.08 29.12
C LEU A 353 -17.78 -6.94 29.49
N ILE A 354 -16.72 -6.32 30.02
CA ILE A 354 -15.47 -6.99 30.42
C ILE A 354 -15.72 -7.96 31.58
N THR A 355 -16.55 -7.55 32.53
CA THR A 355 -16.96 -8.32 33.70
C THR A 355 -18.49 -8.37 33.76
N PRO A 356 -19.16 -9.21 32.94
CA PRO A 356 -20.60 -9.38 33.01
C PRO A 356 -21.00 -9.91 34.39
N GLU A 357 -22.03 -9.31 34.98
CA GLU A 357 -22.70 -9.82 36.17
C GLU A 357 -23.16 -11.27 35.89
N GLY A 358 -22.49 -12.24 36.52
CA GLY A 358 -22.70 -13.67 36.25
C GLY A 358 -21.42 -14.45 35.92
N MET A 359 -20.28 -13.79 35.67
CA MET A 359 -18.97 -14.45 35.61
C MET A 359 -18.43 -14.69 37.04
N LEU A 360 -19.18 -15.42 37.87
CA LEU A 360 -18.61 -16.08 39.04
C LEU A 360 -17.67 -17.16 38.49
N LEU A 361 -16.36 -16.97 38.63
CA LEU A 361 -15.42 -18.08 38.53
C LEU A 361 -15.91 -19.21 39.45
N PRO A 362 -15.78 -20.49 39.06
CA PRO A 362 -16.08 -21.57 39.99
C PRO A 362 -15.25 -21.32 41.24
N ILE A 363 -15.92 -21.15 42.38
CA ILE A 363 -15.28 -21.17 43.68
C ILE A 363 -14.60 -22.53 43.73
N ILE A 364 -13.28 -22.56 43.56
CA ILE A 364 -12.49 -23.72 43.95
C ILE A 364 -12.57 -23.71 45.47
N ILE A 365 -13.55 -24.43 45.99
CA ILE A 365 -13.54 -24.84 47.39
C ILE A 365 -12.41 -25.85 47.45
N GLU A 366 -11.21 -25.41 47.86
CA GLU A 366 -10.21 -26.34 48.38
C GLU A 366 -10.84 -27.01 49.60
N GLY A 367 -11.36 -28.21 49.38
CA GLY A 367 -11.87 -29.07 50.44
C GLY A 367 -10.72 -29.47 51.35
N LYS A 368 -10.47 -28.68 52.39
CA LYS A 368 -9.71 -29.14 53.55
C LYS A 368 -10.58 -30.19 54.24
N ALA A 369 -10.11 -31.44 54.27
CA ALA A 369 -10.80 -32.55 54.90
C ALA A 369 -11.18 -32.18 56.36
N PRO A 370 -12.38 -32.53 56.84
CA PRO A 370 -12.77 -32.25 58.22
C PRO A 370 -11.87 -33.05 59.17
N ASP A 371 -11.25 -32.32 60.10
CA ASP A 371 -10.49 -32.89 61.20
C ASP A 371 -11.41 -33.77 62.06
N LYS A 372 -10.94 -34.96 62.43
CA LYS A 372 -11.69 -35.99 63.17
C LYS A 372 -11.84 -35.60 64.65
N LYS A 373 -12.49 -34.47 64.97
CA LYS A 373 -12.85 -34.11 66.35
C LYS A 373 -14.10 -33.22 66.43
N THR A 374 -15.24 -33.74 65.99
CA THR A 374 -16.56 -33.34 66.55
C THR A 374 -17.64 -34.31 66.05
N LYS A 375 -17.63 -35.52 66.61
CA LYS A 375 -18.86 -36.32 66.73
C LYS A 375 -19.31 -36.18 68.17
N GLU A 376 -20.17 -35.21 68.43
CA GLU A 376 -21.16 -35.30 69.50
C GLU A 376 -22.10 -34.10 69.43
N ASN A 377 -23.38 -34.42 69.61
CA ASN A 377 -24.50 -33.56 69.96
C ASN A 377 -25.40 -32.98 68.85
N LEU A 378 -26.63 -33.52 68.91
CA LEU A 378 -27.95 -32.95 68.64
C LEU A 378 -28.47 -33.12 67.21
N LEU A 379 -29.24 -34.17 66.92
CA LEU A 379 -30.67 -34.38 67.23
C LEU A 379 -31.59 -33.27 66.69
N VAL A 380 -32.35 -33.65 65.65
CA VAL A 380 -33.82 -33.55 65.52
C VAL A 380 -34.46 -32.23 65.96
N LYS A 381 -35.07 -31.51 64.99
CA LYS A 381 -36.54 -31.27 64.96
C LYS A 381 -36.98 -30.62 63.64
N SER A 382 -38.01 -31.25 63.07
CA SER A 382 -39.05 -30.78 62.11
C SER A 382 -38.63 -30.04 60.86
#